data_AF-A0A6H2DL18-F1
#
_entry.id   AF-A0A6H2DL18-F1
#
_cell.length_a   1.000
_cell.length_b   1.000
_cell.length_c   1.000
_cell.angle_alpha   90.00
_cell.angle_beta   90.00
_cell.angle_gamma   90.00
#
_symmetry.space_group_name_H-M   'P 1'
#
loop_
_entity.id
_entity.type
_entity.pdbx_description
1 polymer ?
#
loop_
_entity_poly.entity_id
_entity_poly.type
_entity_poly.pdbx_seq_one_letter_code
_entity_poly.pdbx_strand_id
1 'polypeptide(L)'
;MFDLSFWEIGLIALVAVVVIGPKELPGALATAGKWMGKARGIMANFRSGLDAMVREAELQEMEKKWASENERIMLEHPTVEGTPAGDEPKMEPLDGPPNSPTSDDTPDTPPATDKP
;
A
#
# COMPACT_ATOMS: atom_id res chain seq x y z
N MET A 1 -24.45 13.68 -23.97
CA MET A 1 -23.59 14.56 -23.16
C MET A 1 -24.44 15.01 -21.99
N PHE A 2 -24.06 14.62 -20.76
CA PHE A 2 -24.76 15.07 -19.57
C PHE A 2 -24.07 16.35 -19.11
N ASP A 3 -24.65 17.48 -19.44
CA ASP A 3 -24.19 18.78 -18.96
C ASP A 3 -24.65 18.95 -17.52
N LEU A 4 -23.79 18.54 -16.58
CA LEU A 4 -23.90 18.82 -15.15
C LEU A 4 -23.58 20.30 -14.89
N SER A 5 -24.31 21.20 -15.55
CA SER A 5 -24.20 22.62 -15.26
C SER A 5 -25.04 22.96 -14.04
N PHE A 6 -24.76 24.12 -13.46
CA PHE A 6 -25.44 24.59 -12.25
C PHE A 6 -26.97 24.64 -12.43
N TRP A 7 -27.45 24.93 -13.65
CA TRP A 7 -28.86 25.01 -13.97
C TRP A 7 -29.56 23.66 -13.93
N GLU A 8 -29.00 22.61 -14.53
CA GLU A 8 -29.55 21.26 -14.52
C GLU A 8 -29.61 20.69 -13.10
N ILE A 9 -28.56 20.89 -12.29
CA ILE A 9 -28.57 20.50 -10.88
C ILE A 9 -29.69 21.24 -10.13
N GLY A 10 -29.85 22.54 -10.37
CA GLY A 10 -30.94 23.33 -9.80
C GLY A 10 -32.33 22.82 -10.19
N LEU A 11 -32.52 22.43 -11.45
CA LEU A 11 -33.79 21.90 -11.96
C LEU A 11 -34.13 20.54 -11.36
N ILE A 12 -33.14 19.65 -11.23
CA ILE A 12 -33.30 18.36 -10.54
C ILE A 12 -33.63 18.58 -9.06
N ALA A 13 -32.95 19.51 -8.38
CA ALA A 13 -33.23 19.84 -7.00
C ALA A 13 -34.65 20.38 -6.81
N LEU A 14 -35.12 21.23 -7.73
CA LEU A 14 -36.49 21.76 -7.72
C LEU A 14 -37.52 20.63 -7.86
N VAL A 15 -37.31 19.71 -8.82
CA VAL A 15 -38.20 18.55 -9.00
C VAL A 15 -38.20 17.66 -7.76
N ALA A 16 -37.03 17.42 -7.16
CA ALA A 16 -36.93 16.65 -5.92
C ALA A 16 -37.72 17.30 -4.77
N VAL A 17 -37.65 18.62 -4.62
CA VAL A 17 -38.45 19.38 -3.63
C VAL A 17 -39.94 19.24 -3.88
N VAL A 18 -40.39 19.27 -5.14
CA VAL A 18 -41.82 19.16 -5.48
C VAL A 18 -42.34 17.76 -5.20
N VAL A 19 -41.58 16.72 -5.55
CA VAL A 19 -42.00 15.32 -5.42
C VAL A 19 -41.95 14.84 -3.96
N ILE A 20 -40.85 15.14 -3.25
CA ILE A 20 -40.63 14.70 -1.87
C ILE A 20 -41.27 15.67 -0.87
N GLY A 21 -41.34 16.96 -1.22
CA GLY A 21 -41.76 18.03 -0.34
C GLY A 21 -40.57 18.75 0.33
N PRO A 22 -40.61 20.09 0.46
CA PRO A 22 -39.50 20.88 1.01
C PRO A 22 -39.18 20.59 2.48
N LYS A 23 -40.18 20.14 3.26
CA LYS A 23 -39.98 19.80 4.67
C LYS A 23 -39.40 18.40 4.87
N GLU A 24 -39.63 17.48 3.93
CA GLU A 24 -39.16 16.10 4.03
C GLU A 24 -37.80 15.88 3.38
N LEU A 25 -37.45 16.69 2.37
CA LEU A 25 -36.15 16.67 1.71
C LEU A 25 -34.96 16.71 2.69
N PRO A 26 -34.89 17.60 3.71
CA PRO A 26 -33.77 17.60 4.66
C PRO A 26 -33.67 16.28 5.44
N GLY A 27 -34.79 15.66 5.80
CA GLY A 27 -34.81 14.34 6.45
C GLY A 27 -34.39 13.21 5.50
N ALA A 28 -34.82 13.28 4.24
CA ALA A 28 -34.45 12.33 3.20
C ALA A 28 -32.93 12.39 2.90
N LEU A 29 -32.36 13.59 2.77
CA LEU A 29 -30.92 13.77 2.61
C LEU A 29 -30.13 13.24 3.81
N ALA A 30 -30.59 13.52 5.04
CA ALA A 30 -29.97 12.99 6.24
C ALA A 30 -29.96 11.45 6.25
N THR A 31 -31.05 10.83 5.81
CA THR A 31 -31.19 9.37 5.76
C THR A 31 -30.32 8.77 4.65
N ALA A 32 -30.38 9.35 3.45
CA ALA A 32 -29.54 8.95 2.32
C ALA A 32 -28.05 9.10 2.65
N GLY A 33 -27.65 10.21 3.29
CA GLY A 33 -26.28 10.45 3.73
C GLY A 33 -25.80 9.42 4.74
N LYS A 34 -26.62 9.04 5.73
CA LYS A 34 -26.29 7.98 6.71
C LYS A 34 -26.11 6.62 6.02
N TRP A 35 -26.96 6.30 5.05
CA TRP A 35 -26.84 5.07 4.25
C TRP A 35 -25.58 5.07 3.38
N MET A 36 -25.33 6.18 2.67
CA MET A 36 -24.15 6.37 1.83
C MET A 36 -22.86 6.28 2.65
N GLY A 37 -22.84 6.87 3.85
CA GLY A 37 -21.71 6.78 4.78
C GLY A 37 -21.45 5.35 5.26
N LYS A 38 -22.51 4.58 5.55
CA LYS A 38 -22.39 3.17 5.92
C LYS A 38 -21.86 2.33 4.75
N ALA A 39 -22.36 2.56 3.54
CA ALA A 39 -21.87 1.92 2.32
C ALA A 39 -20.40 2.26 2.04
N ARG A 40 -19.99 3.52 2.26
CA ARG A 40 -18.59 3.97 2.15
C ARG A 40 -17.68 3.20 3.11
N GLY A 41 -18.10 3.04 4.37
CA GLY A 41 -17.35 2.28 5.38
C GLY A 41 -17.22 0.80 5.02
N ILE A 42 -18.29 0.19 4.49
CA ILE A 42 -18.25 -1.16 3.96
C ILE A 42 -17.25 -1.23 2.80
N MET A 43 -17.35 -0.34 1.81
CA MET A 43 -16.45 -0.32 0.66
C MET A 43 -14.98 -0.08 1.03
N ALA A 44 -14.70 0.66 2.11
CA ALA A 44 -13.34 0.81 2.64
C ALA A 44 -12.77 -0.53 3.13
N ASN A 45 -13.59 -1.36 3.81
CA ASN A 45 -13.20 -2.69 4.26
C ASN A 45 -13.09 -3.69 3.09
N PHE A 46 -13.93 -3.54 2.06
CA PHE A 46 -13.80 -4.33 0.84
C PHE A 46 -12.57 -3.93 0.04
N ARG A 47 -12.17 -2.66 0.06
CA ARG A 47 -10.93 -2.22 -0.59
C ARG A 47 -9.71 -2.84 0.06
N SER A 48 -9.65 -2.88 1.39
CA SER A 48 -8.55 -3.55 2.09
C SER A 48 -8.53 -5.08 1.86
N GLY A 49 -9.70 -5.72 1.83
CA GLY A 49 -9.81 -7.15 1.48
C GLY A 49 -9.50 -7.45 0.01
N LEU A 50 -9.88 -6.56 -0.91
CA LEU A 50 -9.52 -6.64 -2.32
C LEU A 50 -8.04 -6.38 -2.53
N ASP A 51 -7.42 -5.41 -1.86
CA ASP A 51 -5.98 -5.19 -1.98
C ASP A 51 -5.20 -6.42 -1.47
N ALA A 52 -5.69 -7.13 -0.44
CA ALA A 52 -5.10 -8.40 0.00
C ALA A 52 -5.27 -9.54 -1.03
N MET A 53 -6.47 -9.70 -1.61
CA MET A 53 -6.70 -10.70 -2.66
C MET A 53 -6.02 -10.37 -3.99
N VAL A 54 -5.94 -9.09 -4.36
CA VAL A 54 -5.27 -8.61 -5.57
C VAL A 54 -3.77 -8.80 -5.41
N ARG A 55 -3.20 -8.55 -4.23
CA ARG A 55 -1.80 -8.92 -3.94
C ARG A 55 -1.56 -10.41 -4.18
N GLU A 56 -2.50 -11.27 -3.79
CA GLU A 56 -2.41 -12.72 -4.00
C GLU A 56 -2.64 -13.14 -5.47
N ALA A 57 -3.53 -12.45 -6.19
CA ALA A 57 -3.75 -12.66 -7.61
C ALA A 57 -2.58 -12.14 -8.47
N GLU A 58 -1.97 -11.01 -8.10
CA GLU A 58 -0.72 -10.51 -8.68
C GLU A 58 0.43 -11.49 -8.41
N LEU A 59 0.48 -12.12 -7.23
CA LEU A 59 1.48 -13.15 -6.93
C LEU A 59 1.32 -14.39 -7.84
N GLN A 60 0.10 -14.87 -8.08
CA GLN A 60 -0.13 -15.99 -9.00
C GLN A 60 0.20 -15.65 -10.46
N GLU A 61 -0.12 -14.43 -10.93
CA GLU A 61 0.26 -14.00 -12.28
C GLU A 61 1.77 -13.78 -12.42
N MET A 62 2.43 -13.25 -11.40
CA MET A 62 3.89 -13.07 -11.36
C MET A 62 4.60 -14.44 -11.36
N GLU A 63 4.13 -15.41 -10.59
CA GLU A 63 4.67 -16.77 -10.55
C GLU A 63 4.54 -17.48 -11.89
N LYS A 64 3.38 -17.32 -12.58
CA LYS A 64 3.19 -17.83 -13.93
C LYS A 64 4.15 -17.21 -14.94
N LYS A 65 4.36 -15.88 -14.85
CA LYS A 65 5.29 -15.16 -15.73
C LYS A 65 6.74 -15.57 -15.47
N TRP A 66 7.14 -15.76 -14.21
CA TRP A 66 8.47 -16.27 -13.87
C TRP A 66 8.68 -17.72 -14.32
N ALA A 67 7.69 -18.59 -14.15
CA ALA A 67 7.77 -19.98 -14.62
C ALA A 67 7.92 -20.04 -16.15
N SER A 68 7.13 -19.27 -16.90
CA SER A 68 7.23 -19.24 -18.36
C SER A 68 8.54 -18.63 -18.87
N GLU A 69 9.05 -17.59 -18.19
CA GLU A 69 10.32 -16.99 -18.58
C GLU A 69 11.51 -17.89 -18.21
N ASN A 70 11.45 -18.58 -17.06
CA ASN A 70 12.47 -19.55 -16.65
C ASN A 70 12.51 -20.77 -17.58
N GLU A 71 11.35 -21.24 -18.06
CA GLU A 71 11.25 -22.30 -19.06
C GLU A 71 11.83 -21.85 -20.42
N ARG A 72 11.59 -20.59 -20.82
CA ARG A 72 12.19 -20.02 -22.03
C ARG A 72 13.70 -19.86 -21.91
N ILE A 73 14.20 -19.42 -20.75
CA ILE A 73 15.64 -19.32 -20.47
C ILE A 73 16.31 -20.72 -20.46
N MET A 74 15.64 -21.74 -19.93
CA MET A 74 16.12 -23.14 -19.96
C MET A 74 16.14 -23.74 -21.39
N LEU A 75 15.21 -23.31 -22.26
CA LEU A 75 15.17 -23.71 -23.67
C LEU A 75 16.21 -22.96 -24.52
N GLU A 76 16.45 -21.67 -24.23
CA GLU A 76 17.42 -20.83 -24.94
C GLU A 76 18.86 -21.07 -24.45
N HIS A 77 19.04 -21.47 -23.18
CA HIS A 77 20.29 -21.94 -22.61
C HIS A 77 20.12 -23.35 -22.06
N PRO A 78 20.14 -24.40 -22.90
CA PRO A 78 20.45 -25.72 -22.40
C PRO A 78 21.79 -25.59 -21.68
N THR A 79 21.83 -25.95 -20.39
CA THR A 79 23.08 -26.04 -19.64
C THR A 79 24.09 -26.73 -20.54
N VAL A 80 25.04 -25.94 -21.05
CA VAL A 80 26.17 -26.46 -21.79
C VAL A 80 26.92 -27.27 -20.75
N GLU A 81 26.73 -28.58 -20.81
CA GLU A 81 27.66 -29.53 -20.22
C GLU A 81 29.07 -29.09 -20.61
N GLY A 82 29.87 -28.70 -19.62
CA GLY A 82 31.31 -28.58 -19.79
C GLY A 82 31.90 -27.18 -19.62
N THR A 83 31.93 -26.68 -18.39
CA THR A 83 33.13 -25.96 -17.89
C THR A 83 33.44 -26.55 -16.51
N PRO A 84 34.67 -27.05 -16.28
CA PRO A 84 35.00 -27.76 -15.05
C PRO A 84 34.93 -26.82 -13.86
N ALA A 85 34.63 -27.41 -12.70
CA ALA A 85 34.76 -26.79 -11.39
C ALA A 85 36.03 -25.92 -11.31
N GLY A 86 35.84 -24.61 -11.16
CA GLY A 86 36.98 -23.70 -11.06
C GLY A 86 36.61 -22.26 -11.36
N ASP A 87 35.67 -21.69 -10.60
CA ASP A 87 35.69 -20.28 -10.24
C ASP A 87 34.66 -20.06 -9.13
N GLU A 88 35.06 -20.45 -7.92
CA GLU A 88 34.39 -19.96 -6.73
C GLU A 88 34.50 -18.43 -6.74
N PRO A 89 33.40 -17.67 -6.60
CA PRO A 89 33.52 -16.25 -6.32
C PRO A 89 34.16 -16.13 -4.94
N LYS A 90 35.48 -15.91 -4.93
CA LYS A 90 36.26 -15.69 -3.72
C LYS A 90 35.68 -14.46 -3.01
N MET A 91 34.83 -14.70 -2.01
CA MET A 91 34.40 -13.67 -1.10
C MET A 91 35.62 -13.29 -0.26
N GLU A 92 36.31 -12.22 -0.63
CA GLU A 92 37.27 -11.59 0.27
C GLU A 92 36.49 -11.04 1.47
N PRO A 93 36.88 -11.38 2.71
CA PRO A 93 36.31 -10.73 3.87
C PRO A 93 36.63 -9.24 3.80
N LEU A 94 35.61 -8.40 3.84
CA LEU A 94 35.80 -6.98 4.08
C LEU A 94 36.41 -6.83 5.48
N ASP A 95 37.70 -6.51 5.53
CA ASP A 95 38.38 -6.07 6.75
C ASP A 95 37.55 -4.93 7.36
N GLY A 96 36.98 -5.21 8.54
CA GLY A 96 36.26 -4.21 9.31
C GLY A 96 37.17 -3.01 9.59
N PRO A 97 36.63 -1.77 9.61
CA PRO A 97 37.44 -0.61 9.91
C PRO A 97 38.09 -0.78 11.30
N PRO A 98 39.42 -0.64 11.42
CA PRO A 98 40.05 -0.54 12.71
C PRO A 98 39.65 0.82 13.30
N ASN A 99 39.61 0.88 14.63
CA ASN A 99 39.38 2.08 15.46
C ASN A 99 37.95 2.20 15.99
N SER A 100 37.59 1.28 16.89
CA SER A 100 36.82 1.65 18.07
C SER A 100 37.68 2.59 18.92
N PRO A 101 37.29 3.85 19.19
CA PRO A 101 37.88 4.58 20.29
C PRO A 101 37.31 4.00 21.58
N THR A 102 38.20 3.31 22.29
CA THR A 102 38.11 2.94 23.71
C THR A 102 37.42 4.04 24.51
N SER A 103 36.28 3.71 25.11
CA SER A 103 35.71 4.48 26.21
C SER A 103 36.52 4.14 27.46
N ASP A 104 37.46 5.03 27.80
CA ASP A 104 38.10 5.08 29.10
C ASP A 104 37.98 6.52 29.59
N ASP A 105 37.00 6.77 30.46
CA ASP A 105 37.23 7.60 31.63
C ASP A 105 36.16 7.27 32.69
N THR A 106 36.63 6.83 33.84
CA THR A 106 35.86 6.61 35.08
C THR A 106 36.64 7.38 36.17
N PRO A 107 36.11 7.65 37.37
CA PRO A 107 34.79 8.05 37.86
C PRO A 107 34.88 9.43 38.57
N ASP A 108 33.75 10.13 38.84
CA ASP A 108 33.42 10.54 40.22
C ASP A 108 32.10 11.35 40.35
N THR A 109 31.25 10.81 41.25
CA THR A 109 30.33 11.46 42.20
C THR A 109 29.10 12.30 41.73
N PRO A 110 27.87 11.89 42.11
CA PRO A 110 26.61 12.69 42.07
C PRO A 110 26.33 13.37 43.44
N PRO A 111 25.19 14.05 43.74
CA PRO A 111 24.09 14.60 42.94
C PRO A 111 23.72 16.06 43.33
N ALA A 112 22.59 16.53 42.79
CA ALA A 112 21.66 17.55 43.34
C ALA A 112 21.77 18.97 42.78
N THR A 113 20.76 19.36 41.99
CA THR A 113 20.20 20.72 42.07
C THR A 113 18.69 20.62 41.92
N ASP A 114 18.06 20.70 43.08
CA ASP A 114 16.69 21.08 43.34
C ASP A 114 16.48 22.57 42.97
N LYS A 115 15.20 22.96 42.81
CA LYS A 115 14.64 24.30 43.06
C LYS A 115 14.50 25.28 41.88
N PRO A 116 13.63 26.30 42.00
CA PRO A 116 12.24 26.36 42.51
C PRO A 116 11.19 26.54 41.40
#